data_AF-A0A7K3AZ58-F1
#
_entry.id   AF-A0A7K3AZ58-F1
#
_cell.length_a   1.000
_cell.length_b   1.000
_cell.length_c   1.000
_cell.angle_alpha   90.00
_cell.angle_beta   90.00
_cell.angle_gamma   90.00
#
_symmetry.space_group_name_H-M   'P 1'
#
loop_
_entity.id
_entity.type
_entity.pdbx_description
1 polymer ?
#
loop_
_entity_poly.entity_id
_entity_poly.type
_entity_poly.pdbx_seq_one_letter_code
_entity_poly.pdbx_strand_id
1 'polypeptide(L)'
;MNMEEAANRAEEILDGTMGAIEPPVTWGRGPSSEPICTDFKNDATGGGEVTRRRLALTIISAERRGSFLGVVERYWKKSGYTIKSVRNHPENPAIFASTSDGFGLSLEVGYKGQVFLDVGSPCVSKSEVPDPPADPHSSELPPNPNDPKDPMAEGPWGLPYLTSDFWSAKSAPEPSGNSLPSTSSQ
;
A
#
# COMPACT_ATOMS: atom_id res chain seq x y z
N MET A 1 20.76 -9.38 9.47
CA MET A 1 20.15 -8.31 8.66
C MET A 1 20.83 -7.00 9.00
N ASN A 2 21.38 -6.33 7.99
CA ASN A 2 21.80 -4.93 8.04
C ASN A 2 20.72 -4.03 7.39
N MET A 3 20.92 -2.71 7.33
CA MET A 3 19.92 -1.79 6.77
C MET A 3 19.69 -1.96 5.26
N GLU A 4 20.72 -2.31 4.48
CA GLU A 4 20.59 -2.60 3.05
C GLU A 4 19.70 -3.84 2.82
N GLU A 5 20.00 -4.94 3.52
CA GLU A 5 19.20 -6.16 3.50
C GLU A 5 17.76 -5.89 3.96
N ALA A 6 17.58 -5.03 4.97
CA ALA A 6 16.26 -4.63 5.45
C ALA A 6 15.48 -3.80 4.43
N ALA A 7 16.14 -2.89 3.72
CA ALA A 7 15.53 -2.11 2.65
C ALA A 7 15.08 -3.01 1.50
N ASN A 8 15.94 -3.92 1.04
CA ASN A 8 15.60 -4.88 -0.01
C ASN A 8 14.42 -5.77 0.41
N ARG A 9 14.45 -6.25 1.66
CA ARG A 9 13.35 -7.05 2.20
C ARG A 9 12.04 -6.27 2.28
N ALA A 10 12.08 -4.98 2.63
CA ALA A 10 10.90 -4.12 2.64
C ALA A 10 10.32 -3.94 1.23
N GLU A 11 11.16 -3.76 0.20
CA GLU A 11 10.72 -3.67 -1.19
C GLU A 11 10.06 -4.99 -1.67
N GLU A 12 10.63 -6.15 -1.35
CA GLU A 12 10.01 -7.45 -1.67
C GLU A 12 8.61 -7.62 -1.06
N ILE A 13 8.42 -7.16 0.18
CA ILE A 13 7.14 -7.21 0.88
C ILE A 13 6.12 -6.29 0.19
N LEU A 14 6.55 -5.09 -0.21
CA LEU A 14 5.74 -4.13 -0.94
C LEU A 14 5.32 -4.71 -2.29
N ASP A 15 6.27 -5.18 -3.09
CA ASP A 15 6.02 -5.74 -4.42
C ASP A 15 5.10 -6.96 -4.36
N GLY A 16 5.34 -7.87 -3.41
CA GLY A 16 4.46 -9.02 -3.20
C GLY A 16 3.03 -8.61 -2.82
N THR A 17 2.88 -7.58 -1.98
CA THR A 17 1.56 -7.08 -1.57
C THR A 17 0.84 -6.39 -2.73
N MET A 18 1.54 -5.56 -3.50
CA MET A 18 0.98 -4.87 -4.67
C MET A 18 0.62 -5.85 -5.78
N GLY A 19 1.47 -6.83 -6.05
CA GLY A 19 1.27 -7.87 -7.05
C GLY A 19 0.12 -8.84 -6.72
N ALA A 20 -0.31 -8.92 -5.46
CA ALA A 20 -1.46 -9.73 -5.06
C ALA A 20 -2.83 -9.06 -5.30
N ILE A 21 -2.83 -7.78 -5.71
CA ILE A 21 -4.05 -7.00 -5.92
C ILE A 21 -4.51 -7.17 -7.37
N GLU A 22 -5.64 -7.83 -7.54
CA GLU A 22 -6.29 -8.04 -8.84
C GLU A 22 -7.72 -7.50 -8.82
N PRO A 23 -8.13 -6.66 -9.80
CA PRO A 23 -7.32 -6.07 -10.87
C PRO A 23 -6.16 -5.19 -10.35
N PRO A 24 -5.10 -4.92 -11.14
CA PRO A 24 -3.96 -4.14 -10.66
C PRO A 24 -4.34 -2.69 -10.34
N VAL A 25 -3.63 -2.13 -9.36
CA VAL A 25 -3.67 -0.72 -8.97
C VAL A 25 -2.33 -0.08 -9.33
N THR A 26 -2.37 1.16 -9.81
CA THR A 26 -1.15 1.95 -10.04
C THR A 26 -0.66 2.54 -8.73
N TRP A 27 0.62 2.38 -8.46
CA TRP A 27 1.27 2.88 -7.25
C TRP A 27 2.27 3.98 -7.59
N GLY A 28 2.60 4.78 -6.59
CA GLY A 28 3.69 5.75 -6.60
C GLY A 28 4.59 5.51 -5.39
N ARG A 29 5.87 5.82 -5.54
CA ARG A 29 6.82 5.76 -4.44
C ARG A 29 6.51 6.84 -3.42
N GLY A 30 6.36 6.44 -2.16
CA GLY A 30 6.16 7.34 -1.03
C GLY A 30 7.48 7.73 -0.35
N PRO A 31 7.41 8.62 0.66
CA PRO A 31 8.55 8.95 1.51
C PRO A 31 9.13 7.68 2.14
N SER A 32 10.45 7.62 2.18
CA SER A 32 11.20 6.57 2.84
C SER A 32 12.09 7.20 3.91
N SER A 33 12.43 6.44 4.95
CA SER A 33 13.27 6.94 6.05
C SER A 33 14.20 5.85 6.58
N GLU A 34 15.32 6.29 7.14
CA GLU A 34 16.36 5.46 7.74
C GLU A 34 16.76 5.97 9.14
N PRO A 35 15.81 6.02 10.10
CA PRO A 35 16.11 6.54 11.44
C PRO A 35 17.07 5.64 12.21
N ILE A 36 17.83 6.24 13.13
CA ILE A 36 18.61 5.50 14.12
C ILE A 36 17.64 4.96 15.17
N CYS A 37 17.78 3.69 15.56
CA CYS A 37 16.94 3.15 16.63
C CYS A 37 17.39 3.68 17.98
N THR A 38 16.41 3.99 18.83
CA THR A 38 16.63 4.40 20.21
C THR A 38 16.07 3.38 21.20
N ASP A 39 16.64 3.35 22.40
CA ASP A 39 16.09 2.56 23.50
C ASP A 39 14.92 3.27 24.20
N PHE A 40 14.41 2.70 25.29
CA PHE A 40 13.30 3.28 26.05
C PHE A 40 13.60 4.63 26.72
N LYS A 41 14.88 5.04 26.79
CA LYS A 41 15.33 6.35 27.29
C LYS A 41 15.58 7.35 26.17
N ASN A 42 15.37 6.95 24.91
CA ASN A 42 15.75 7.66 23.70
C ASN A 42 17.27 7.72 23.44
N ASP A 43 18.06 6.82 24.04
CA ASP A 43 19.49 6.71 23.76
C ASP A 43 19.72 5.89 22.49
N ALA A 44 20.67 6.32 21.65
CA ALA A 44 20.98 5.63 20.40
C ALA A 44 21.54 4.23 20.68
N THR A 45 20.94 3.22 20.04
CA THR A 45 21.35 1.80 20.18
C THR A 45 22.51 1.41 19.27
N GLY A 46 22.87 2.27 18.31
CA GLY A 46 23.85 1.99 17.25
C GLY A 46 23.28 1.23 16.04
N GLY A 47 22.03 0.76 16.11
CA GLY A 47 21.29 0.21 14.98
C GLY A 47 20.51 1.26 14.19
N GLY A 48 19.90 0.83 13.09
CA GLY A 48 18.98 1.64 12.29
C GLY A 48 17.74 0.85 11.89
N GLU A 49 16.70 1.58 11.51
CA GLU A 49 15.46 1.06 10.95
C GLU A 49 15.30 1.58 9.53
N VAL A 50 14.56 0.85 8.69
CA VAL A 50 14.20 1.27 7.35
C VAL A 50 12.69 1.29 7.22
N THR A 51 12.13 2.41 6.77
CA THR A 51 10.75 2.50 6.31
C THR A 51 10.70 2.71 4.80
N ARG A 52 9.86 1.93 4.13
CA ARG A 52 9.51 2.09 2.71
C ARG A 52 7.99 2.23 2.57
N ARG A 53 7.55 3.13 1.70
CA ARG A 53 6.13 3.44 1.49
C ARG A 53 5.74 3.41 0.02
N ARG A 54 4.51 2.99 -0.25
CA ARG A 54 3.81 3.15 -1.52
C ARG A 54 2.48 3.89 -1.33
N LEU A 55 2.12 4.66 -2.35
CA LEU A 55 0.89 5.45 -2.43
C LEU A 55 0.06 4.93 -3.59
N ALA A 56 -1.20 4.57 -3.39
CA ALA A 56 -2.05 4.25 -4.54
C ALA A 56 -2.36 5.54 -5.30
N LEU A 57 -2.06 5.55 -6.60
CA LEU A 57 -2.45 6.61 -7.52
C LEU A 57 -3.84 6.34 -8.11
N THR A 58 -4.28 5.07 -8.12
CA THR A 58 -5.64 4.70 -8.48
C THR A 58 -6.63 5.05 -7.37
N ILE A 59 -7.74 5.68 -7.77
CA ILE A 59 -8.86 5.99 -6.89
C ILE A 59 -9.56 4.69 -6.50
N ILE A 60 -9.53 4.39 -5.20
CA ILE A 60 -10.35 3.32 -4.61
C ILE A 60 -11.62 3.96 -4.05
N SER A 61 -12.77 3.63 -4.65
CA SER A 61 -14.06 4.16 -4.22
C SER A 61 -14.39 3.76 -2.79
N ALA A 62 -15.23 4.55 -2.11
CA ALA A 62 -15.61 4.28 -0.72
C ALA A 62 -16.21 2.87 -0.57
N GLU A 63 -16.99 2.46 -1.55
CA GLU A 63 -17.66 1.16 -1.63
C GLU A 63 -16.67 -0.01 -1.80
N ARG A 64 -15.48 0.25 -2.36
CA ARG A 64 -14.46 -0.77 -2.63
C ARG A 64 -13.39 -0.90 -1.54
N ARG A 65 -13.22 0.09 -0.66
CA ARG A 65 -12.17 0.10 0.39
C ARG A 65 -12.15 -1.16 1.24
N GLY A 66 -13.32 -1.61 1.71
CA GLY A 66 -13.40 -2.84 2.51
C GLY A 66 -12.94 -4.08 1.74
N SER A 67 -13.33 -4.19 0.47
CA SER A 67 -12.89 -5.30 -0.41
C SER A 67 -11.38 -5.22 -0.69
N PHE A 68 -10.87 -4.01 -0.91
CA PHE A 68 -9.46 -3.75 -1.15
C PHE A 68 -8.59 -4.19 0.03
N LEU A 69 -8.94 -3.78 1.26
CA LEU A 69 -8.28 -4.27 2.49
C LEU A 69 -8.39 -5.78 2.63
N GLY A 70 -9.55 -6.36 2.30
CA GLY A 70 -9.77 -7.81 2.39
C GLY A 70 -8.87 -8.62 1.44
N VAL A 71 -8.55 -8.11 0.25
CA VAL A 71 -7.60 -8.77 -0.68
C VAL A 71 -6.21 -8.84 -0.03
N VAL A 72 -5.73 -7.70 0.49
CA VAL A 72 -4.41 -7.62 1.13
C VAL A 72 -4.36 -8.46 2.41
N GLU A 73 -5.40 -8.43 3.24
CA GLU A 73 -5.49 -9.25 4.44
C GLU A 73 -5.36 -10.75 4.13
N ARG A 74 -6.09 -11.23 3.10
CA ARG A 74 -6.02 -12.63 2.69
C ARG A 74 -4.63 -13.00 2.17
N TYR A 75 -4.00 -12.13 1.39
CA TYR A 75 -2.64 -12.34 0.90
C TYR A 75 -1.64 -12.41 2.05
N TRP A 76 -1.69 -11.48 2.99
CA TRP A 76 -0.81 -11.47 4.17
C TRP A 76 -0.98 -12.72 5.02
N LYS A 77 -2.23 -13.13 5.31
CA LYS A 77 -2.51 -14.38 6.03
C LYS A 77 -1.95 -15.60 5.30
N LYS A 78 -2.15 -15.69 3.98
CA LYS A 78 -1.61 -16.78 3.14
C LYS A 78 -0.08 -16.80 3.14
N SER A 79 0.55 -15.62 3.23
CA SER A 79 2.00 -15.45 3.30
C SER A 79 2.58 -15.69 4.70
N GLY A 80 1.77 -16.11 5.67
CA GLY A 80 2.19 -16.39 7.04
C GLY A 80 2.36 -15.14 7.92
N TYR A 81 1.88 -13.99 7.47
CA TYR A 81 1.98 -12.75 8.25
C TYR A 81 0.92 -12.76 9.36
N THR A 82 1.26 -12.17 10.50
CA THR A 82 0.37 -12.05 11.65
C THR A 82 -0.38 -10.72 11.58
N ILE A 83 -1.70 -10.76 11.40
CA ILE A 83 -2.53 -9.56 11.53
C ILE A 83 -2.54 -9.11 12.99
N LYS A 84 -2.14 -7.86 13.24
CA LYS A 84 -2.07 -7.28 14.58
C LYS A 84 -3.37 -6.60 14.97
N SER A 85 -3.96 -5.85 14.05
CA SER A 85 -5.22 -5.16 14.25
C SER A 85 -5.87 -4.77 12.92
N VAL A 86 -7.18 -4.54 12.97
CA VAL A 86 -7.96 -4.00 11.86
C VAL A 86 -8.74 -2.81 12.39
N ARG A 87 -8.55 -1.64 11.77
CA ARG A 87 -9.32 -0.43 12.04
C ARG A 87 -10.55 -0.43 11.13
N ASN A 88 -11.69 -0.83 11.69
CA ASN A 88 -12.96 -0.79 10.98
C ASN A 88 -13.59 0.61 11.10
N HIS A 89 -13.31 1.47 10.13
CA HIS A 89 -13.87 2.81 10.06
C HIS A 89 -14.36 3.10 8.63
N PRO A 90 -15.50 3.78 8.43
CA PRO A 90 -16.04 4.03 7.09
C PRO A 90 -15.10 4.87 6.20
N GLU A 91 -14.48 5.92 6.76
CA GLU A 91 -13.65 6.84 5.99
C GLU A 91 -12.16 6.48 5.94
N ASN A 92 -11.57 6.08 7.08
CA ASN A 92 -10.13 5.79 7.20
C ASN A 92 -9.82 4.34 7.65
N PRO A 93 -10.40 3.31 7.01
CA PRO A 93 -10.11 1.93 7.39
C PRO A 93 -8.63 1.60 7.25
N ALA A 94 -8.14 0.66 8.07
CA ALA A 94 -6.75 0.20 8.00
C ALA A 94 -6.59 -1.25 8.46
N ILE A 95 -5.51 -1.88 8.01
CA ILE A 95 -5.04 -3.16 8.54
C ILE A 95 -3.55 -3.06 8.87
N PHE A 96 -3.18 -3.65 10.01
CA PHE A 96 -1.82 -3.69 10.51
C PHE A 96 -1.39 -5.14 10.67
N ALA A 97 -0.18 -5.47 10.23
CA ALA A 97 0.37 -6.81 10.30
C ALA A 97 1.84 -6.80 10.69
N SER A 98 2.38 -7.98 10.98
CA SER A 98 3.82 -8.19 11.02
C SER A 98 4.21 -9.47 10.30
N THR A 99 5.41 -9.49 9.72
CA THR A 99 6.04 -10.73 9.28
C THR A 99 6.66 -11.49 10.46
N SER A 100 7.15 -12.71 10.21
CA SER A 100 7.87 -13.52 11.20
C SER A 100 9.29 -13.01 11.49
N ASP A 101 9.92 -12.33 10.53
CA ASP A 101 11.21 -11.66 10.65
C ASP A 101 11.11 -10.25 11.27
N GLY A 102 9.91 -9.86 11.73
CA GLY A 102 9.72 -8.69 12.59
C GLY A 102 9.41 -7.38 11.86
N PHE A 103 9.19 -7.40 10.55
CA PHE A 103 8.73 -6.22 9.82
C PHE A 103 7.30 -5.88 10.20
N GLY A 104 7.03 -4.61 10.45
CA GLY A 104 5.69 -4.06 10.61
C GLY A 104 5.13 -3.63 9.25
N LEU A 105 3.85 -3.91 9.01
CA LEU A 105 3.15 -3.49 7.80
C LEU A 105 1.88 -2.74 8.17
N SER A 106 1.54 -1.71 7.40
CA SER A 106 0.20 -1.14 7.41
C SER A 106 -0.32 -0.88 6.01
N LEU A 107 -1.62 -1.10 5.82
CA LEU A 107 -2.36 -0.60 4.68
C LEU A 107 -3.47 0.29 5.21
N GLU A 108 -3.40 1.59 4.90
CA GLU A 108 -4.26 2.60 5.48
C GLU A 108 -4.95 3.44 4.43
N VAL A 109 -6.22 3.72 4.64
CA VAL A 109 -6.94 4.73 3.88
C VAL A 109 -6.95 6.05 4.65
N GLY A 110 -6.48 7.11 4.02
CA GLY A 110 -6.51 8.49 4.51
C GLY A 110 -7.86 9.17 4.32
N TYR A 111 -8.01 10.34 4.95
CA TYR A 111 -9.28 11.06 5.05
C TYR A 111 -9.92 11.45 3.70
N LYS A 112 -9.12 11.62 2.62
CA LYS A 112 -9.61 11.90 1.26
C LYS A 112 -9.50 10.69 0.33
N GLY A 113 -9.35 9.48 0.88
CA GLY A 113 -9.25 8.24 0.10
C GLY A 113 -7.85 7.93 -0.42
N GLN A 114 -6.82 8.65 0.04
CA GLN A 114 -5.43 8.23 -0.19
C GLN A 114 -5.22 6.84 0.38
N VAL A 115 -4.46 5.98 -0.29
CA VAL A 115 -4.09 4.68 0.25
C VAL A 115 -2.59 4.64 0.43
N PHE A 116 -2.17 4.32 1.66
CA PHE A 116 -0.79 4.17 2.06
C PHE A 116 -0.50 2.70 2.33
N LEU A 117 0.56 2.17 1.74
CA LEU A 117 1.12 0.87 2.06
C LEU A 117 2.52 1.09 2.63
N ASP A 118 2.71 0.74 3.89
CA ASP A 118 3.93 0.98 4.64
C ASP A 118 4.55 -0.34 5.08
N VAL A 119 5.88 -0.41 5.00
CA VAL A 119 6.68 -1.49 5.56
C VAL A 119 7.84 -0.88 6.34
N GLY A 120 7.90 -1.18 7.64
CA GLY A 120 8.97 -0.79 8.55
C GLY A 120 9.75 -2.02 9.01
N SER A 121 11.08 -1.95 8.98
CA SER A 121 11.94 -3.02 9.46
C SER A 121 11.99 -3.06 10.99
N PRO A 122 12.38 -4.19 11.60
CA PRO A 122 12.89 -4.14 12.97
C PRO A 122 14.19 -3.30 13.02
N CYS A 123 14.66 -3.00 14.22
CA CYS A 123 15.99 -2.43 14.38
C CYS A 123 17.07 -3.43 13.93
N VAL A 124 17.94 -3.01 13.01
CA VAL A 124 18.98 -3.83 12.38
C VAL A 124 20.36 -3.17 12.49
N SER A 125 21.41 -3.93 12.17
CA SER A 125 22.77 -3.39 12.15
C SER A 125 22.89 -2.28 11.11
N LYS A 126 23.51 -1.16 11.50
CA LYS A 126 23.67 0.00 10.64
C LYS A 126 24.51 -0.33 9.41
N SER A 127 24.05 0.09 8.24
CA SER A 127 24.81 0.10 6.98
C SER A 127 24.36 1.28 6.13
N GLU A 128 25.09 1.56 5.06
CA GLU A 128 24.58 2.40 3.98
C GLU A 128 23.34 1.72 3.36
N VAL A 129 22.39 2.53 2.92
CA VAL A 129 21.20 2.05 2.22
C VAL A 129 21.20 2.69 0.85
N PRO A 130 21.35 1.91 -0.23
CA PRO A 130 21.35 2.47 -1.57
C PRO A 130 19.97 3.02 -1.93
N ASP A 131 19.94 3.88 -2.93
CA ASP A 131 18.69 4.30 -3.55
C ASP A 131 17.89 3.08 -3.97
N PRO A 132 16.58 3.07 -3.69
CA PRO A 132 15.76 1.90 -3.99
C PRO A 132 15.66 1.69 -5.50
N PRO A 133 15.53 0.43 -5.96
CA PRO A 133 15.45 0.11 -7.38
C PRO A 133 14.23 0.75 -8.05
N ALA A 134 14.26 0.80 -9.38
CA ALA A 134 13.09 1.21 -10.17
C ALA A 134 11.87 0.39 -9.76
N ASP A 135 10.75 1.06 -9.51
CA ASP A 135 9.54 0.42 -9.00
C ASP A 135 8.73 -0.18 -10.16
N PRO A 136 8.58 -1.52 -10.23
CA PRO A 136 7.90 -2.20 -11.34
C PRO A 136 6.38 -1.92 -11.37
N HIS A 137 5.82 -1.41 -10.28
CA HIS A 137 4.42 -1.06 -10.14
C HIS A 137 4.17 0.46 -10.21
N SER A 138 5.23 1.25 -10.45
CA SER A 138 5.14 2.70 -10.52
C SER A 138 4.76 3.25 -11.89
N SER A 139 4.06 4.38 -11.87
CA SER A 139 4.05 5.29 -13.02
C SER A 139 5.43 5.95 -13.14
N GLU A 140 6.01 5.98 -14.35
CA GLU A 140 7.34 6.57 -14.62
C GLU A 140 7.46 8.06 -14.29
N LEU A 141 6.34 8.75 -14.02
CA LEU A 141 6.33 10.17 -13.69
C LEU A 141 6.39 10.35 -12.16
N PRO A 142 7.54 10.79 -11.59
CA PRO A 142 7.55 11.27 -10.23
C PRO A 142 6.63 12.51 -10.15
N PRO A 143 5.90 12.68 -9.03
CA PRO A 143 5.17 13.92 -8.77
C PRO A 143 6.10 15.13 -8.94
N ASN A 144 5.66 16.13 -9.69
CA ASN A 144 6.28 17.45 -9.73
C ASN A 144 5.52 18.37 -8.77
N PRO A 145 5.99 18.55 -7.52
CA PRO A 145 5.32 19.43 -6.54
C PRO A 145 5.33 20.90 -6.95
N ASN A 146 6.11 21.29 -7.97
CA ASN A 146 6.14 22.65 -8.51
C ASN A 146 5.25 22.82 -9.75
N ASP A 147 4.61 21.76 -10.25
CA ASP A 147 3.60 21.88 -11.29
C ASP A 147 2.21 21.97 -10.62
N PRO A 148 1.55 23.15 -10.62
CA PRO A 148 0.22 23.28 -10.05
C PRO A 148 -0.87 22.50 -10.82
N LYS A 149 -0.53 21.92 -11.98
CA LYS A 149 -1.40 20.99 -12.71
C LYS A 149 -1.13 19.53 -12.34
N ASP A 150 -0.09 19.24 -11.55
CA ASP A 150 0.13 17.91 -11.03
C ASP A 150 -0.94 17.60 -9.98
N PRO A 151 -1.80 16.58 -10.19
CA PRO A 151 -2.79 16.17 -9.19
C PRO A 151 -2.18 15.77 -7.83
N MET A 152 -0.87 15.53 -7.78
CA MET A 152 -0.13 15.27 -6.54
C MET A 152 0.29 16.55 -5.79
N ALA A 153 0.07 17.75 -6.35
CA ALA A 153 0.31 19.03 -5.68
C ALA A 153 -0.68 19.30 -4.52
N GLU A 154 -1.82 18.57 -4.47
CA GLU A 154 -2.79 18.69 -3.39
C GLU A 154 -2.41 17.85 -2.15
N GLY A 155 -1.76 18.51 -1.18
CA GLY A 155 -1.40 17.94 0.12
C GLY A 155 -0.01 17.28 0.14
N PRO A 156 0.52 16.93 1.34
CA PRO A 156 1.91 16.46 1.48
C PRO A 156 2.20 15.13 0.75
N TRP A 157 1.17 14.37 0.37
CA TRP A 157 1.29 13.05 -0.26
C TRP A 157 0.43 12.90 -1.53
N GLY A 158 -0.13 14.01 -2.05
CA GLY A 158 -1.05 14.01 -3.19
C GLY A 158 -2.40 13.31 -2.96
N LEU A 159 -3.29 13.41 -3.95
CA LEU A 159 -4.53 12.63 -4.01
C LEU A 159 -4.45 11.59 -5.12
N PRO A 160 -5.09 10.41 -4.97
CA PRO A 160 -5.24 9.50 -6.09
C PRO A 160 -6.08 10.16 -7.18
N TYR A 161 -5.68 10.00 -8.43
CA TYR A 161 -6.29 10.67 -9.59
C TYR A 161 -6.52 9.74 -10.79
N LEU A 162 -5.91 8.55 -10.78
CA LEU A 162 -6.10 7.55 -11.83
C LEU A 162 -7.39 6.76 -11.59
N THR A 163 -8.15 6.51 -12.64
CA THR A 163 -9.37 5.71 -12.55
C THR A 163 -9.15 4.29 -13.03
N SER A 164 -9.81 3.32 -12.39
CA SER A 164 -9.95 1.94 -12.83
C SER A 164 -11.43 1.57 -12.91
N ASP A 165 -11.82 0.84 -13.95
CA ASP A 165 -13.21 0.37 -14.13
C ASP A 165 -13.72 -0.42 -12.92
N PHE A 166 -12.84 -1.15 -12.23
CA PHE A 166 -13.21 -1.95 -11.08
C PHE A 166 -13.11 -1.18 -9.75
N TRP A 167 -11.93 -0.62 -9.48
CA TRP A 167 -11.63 -0.03 -8.16
C TRP A 167 -12.28 1.33 -7.95
N SER A 168 -12.46 2.11 -9.02
CA SER A 168 -13.05 3.45 -8.94
C SER A 168 -14.57 3.45 -9.11
N ALA A 169 -15.17 2.30 -9.46
CA ALA A 169 -16.61 2.18 -9.59
C ALA A 169 -17.33 2.33 -8.24
N LYS A 170 -18.43 3.09 -8.25
CA LYS A 170 -19.33 3.30 -7.11
C LYS A 170 -20.37 2.19 -6.94
N SER A 171 -20.41 1.24 -7.88
CA SER A 171 -21.29 0.08 -7.88
C SER A 171 -20.52 -1.15 -8.37
N ALA A 172 -20.97 -2.35 -7.98
CA ALA A 172 -20.48 -3.57 -8.60
C ALA A 172 -20.77 -3.52 -10.12
N PRO A 173 -19.87 -3.99 -11.00
CA PRO A 173 -20.25 -4.20 -12.39
C PRO A 173 -21.49 -5.09 -12.40
N GLU A 174 -22.54 -4.68 -13.09
CA GLU A 174 -23.72 -5.52 -13.26
C GLU A 174 -23.25 -6.88 -13.81
N PRO A 175 -23.69 -8.01 -13.23
CA PRO A 175 -23.39 -9.30 -13.83
C PRO A 175 -23.91 -9.26 -15.25
N SER A 176 -23.04 -9.49 -16.24
CA SER A 176 -23.40 -9.50 -17.65
C SER A 176 -24.60 -10.42 -17.84
N GLY A 177 -25.76 -9.83 -18.11
CA GLY A 177 -27.03 -10.51 -18.13
C GLY A 177 -27.01 -11.68 -19.10
N ASN A 178 -27.05 -12.90 -18.58
CA ASN A 178 -27.46 -14.05 -19.35
C ASN A 178 -28.90 -13.78 -19.81
N SER A 179 -29.03 -13.35 -21.06
CA SER A 179 -30.30 -13.23 -21.76
C SER A 179 -30.84 -14.64 -21.96
N LEU A 180 -31.62 -15.13 -21.00
CA LEU A 180 -32.42 -16.33 -21.16
C LEU A 180 -33.50 -16.03 -22.23
N PRO A 181 -33.61 -16.83 -23.31
CA PRO A 181 -34.66 -16.61 -24.29
C PRO A 181 -36.02 -16.96 -23.68
N SER A 182 -36.96 -16.01 -23.74
CA SER A 182 -38.35 -16.21 -23.37
C SER A 182 -38.98 -17.26 -24.29
N THR A 183 -39.21 -18.47 -23.78
CA THR A 183 -40.10 -19.44 -24.44
C THR A 183 -41.55 -19.06 -24.12
N SER A 184 -42.17 -18.29 -25.00
CA SER A 184 -43.63 -18.29 -25.16
C SER A 184 -44.00 -19.35 -26.18
N SER A 185 -44.82 -20.32 -25.80
CA SER A 185 -45.69 -21.04 -26.75
C SER A 185 -46.98 -21.46 -26.07
N GLN A 186 -48.03 -21.28 -26.86
CA GLN A 186 -49.47 -21.39 -26.58
C GLN A 186 -49.90 -22.82 -26.26
#